data_AF-A0BPH6-F1
#
_entry.id   AF-A0BPH6-F1
#
_cell.length_a   1.000
_cell.length_b   1.000
_cell.length_c   1.000
_cell.angle_alpha   90.00
_cell.angle_beta   90.00
_cell.angle_gamma   90.00
#
_symmetry.space_group_name_H-M   'P 1'
#
loop_
_entity.id
_entity.type
_entity.pdbx_description
1 polymer ?
#
loop_
_entity_poly.entity_id
_entity_poly.type
_entity_poly.pdbx_seq_one_letter_code
_entity_poly.pdbx_strand_id
1 'polypeptide(L)'
;MDQIKVKHSPVNQFQISDNEFPLSLQLINDTVLMAMTDFSLKWIDLNTQQVIWELKNHHQKRIQQLIVENNVAFTCSNDRTIKVFDLQSKKQIHQFKNEKEFYSIAKSKHILAGGSEGRIDFYDLNAMKWRSRFDSSQNDELSSLNFHPQDQTQLL
;
A
#
# COMPACT_ATOMS: atom_id res chain seq x y z
N MET A 1 -43.59 -0.26 12.36
CA MET A 1 -42.15 -0.61 12.49
C MET A 1 -41.38 0.57 11.90
N ASP A 2 -40.97 1.50 12.75
CA ASP A 2 -40.26 2.70 12.31
C ASP A 2 -38.81 2.36 12.01
N GLN A 3 -38.39 2.58 10.76
CA GLN A 3 -37.02 2.40 10.35
C GLN A 3 -36.18 3.55 10.90
N ILE A 4 -35.19 3.22 11.75
CA ILE A 4 -34.16 4.15 12.20
C ILE A 4 -33.32 4.53 10.97
N LYS A 5 -33.52 5.75 10.44
CA LYS A 5 -32.65 6.34 9.43
C LYS A 5 -31.45 6.99 10.12
N VAL A 6 -30.32 6.29 10.15
CA VAL A 6 -29.05 6.91 10.56
C VAL A 6 -28.58 7.84 9.44
N LYS A 7 -28.71 9.15 9.64
CA LYS A 7 -28.08 10.16 8.78
C LYS A 7 -26.61 10.29 9.19
N HIS A 8 -25.69 9.75 8.40
CA HIS A 8 -24.28 10.10 8.52
C HIS A 8 -24.03 11.40 7.74
N SER A 9 -23.89 12.51 8.46
CA SER A 9 -23.26 13.72 7.92
C SER A 9 -21.73 13.59 8.14
N PRO A 10 -20.89 13.89 7.14
CA PRO A 10 -19.45 13.89 7.34
C PRO A 10 -19.09 14.89 8.44
N VAL A 11 -18.38 14.43 9.47
CA VAL A 11 -18.06 15.25 10.65
C VAL A 11 -16.99 16.29 10.31
N ASN A 12 -16.04 15.96 9.42
CA ASN A 12 -15.03 16.87 8.90
C ASN A 12 -14.60 16.46 7.49
N GLN A 13 -14.39 17.45 6.61
CA GLN A 13 -13.76 17.29 5.29
C GLN A 13 -12.49 18.14 5.28
N PHE A 14 -11.39 17.56 4.81
CA PHE A 14 -10.11 18.24 4.66
C PHE A 14 -9.62 18.05 3.22
N GLN A 15 -9.18 19.14 2.60
CA GLN A 15 -8.70 19.14 1.23
C GLN A 15 -7.17 19.01 1.23
N ILE A 16 -6.66 17.92 0.67
CA ILE A 16 -5.22 17.61 0.61
C ILE A 16 -4.53 18.34 -0.54
N SER A 17 -5.20 18.46 -1.68
CA SER A 17 -4.79 19.30 -2.82
C SER A 17 -5.98 19.56 -3.75
N ASP A 18 -5.80 20.48 -4.70
CA ASP A 18 -6.85 20.87 -5.65
C ASP A 18 -7.07 19.84 -6.77
N ASN A 19 -6.04 19.08 -7.15
CA ASN A 19 -6.04 18.21 -8.33
C ASN A 19 -5.49 16.80 -8.10
N GLU A 20 -5.13 16.45 -6.87
CA GLU A 20 -4.56 15.14 -6.56
C GLU A 20 -5.39 14.44 -5.49
N PHE A 21 -5.63 13.16 -5.72
CA PHE A 21 -6.47 12.35 -4.84
C PHE A 21 -5.66 11.18 -4.28
N PRO A 22 -5.93 10.73 -3.04
CA PRO A 22 -5.31 9.51 -2.53
C PRO A 22 -5.82 8.30 -3.30
N LEU A 23 -4.90 7.49 -3.81
CA LEU A 23 -5.17 6.20 -4.45
C LEU A 23 -5.21 5.06 -3.43
N SER A 24 -4.43 5.20 -2.36
CA SER A 24 -4.37 4.27 -1.23
C SER A 24 -3.98 5.06 0.01
N LEU A 25 -4.53 4.70 1.17
CA LEU A 25 -4.24 5.37 2.42
C LEU A 25 -4.15 4.37 3.57
N GLN A 26 -3.38 4.73 4.59
CA GLN A 26 -3.21 3.97 5.82
C GLN A 26 -3.29 4.92 7.01
N LEU A 27 -4.16 4.61 7.96
CA LEU A 27 -4.25 5.32 9.24
C LEU A 27 -3.11 4.82 10.15
N ILE A 28 -2.34 5.75 10.71
CA ILE A 28 -1.23 5.50 11.63
C ILE A 28 -1.49 6.37 12.86
N ASN A 29 -2.21 5.83 13.84
CA ASN A 29 -2.71 6.59 15.00
C ASN A 29 -3.52 7.82 14.54
N ASP A 30 -3.15 9.03 14.98
CA ASP A 30 -3.81 10.30 14.60
C ASP A 30 -3.24 10.91 13.32
N THR A 31 -2.58 10.11 12.48
CA THR A 31 -1.97 10.56 11.23
C THR A 31 -2.38 9.63 10.09
N VAL A 32 -2.33 10.11 8.85
CA VAL A 32 -2.62 9.30 7.66
C VAL A 32 -1.46 9.41 6.68
N LEU A 33 -0.96 8.26 6.23
CA LEU A 33 -0.04 8.17 5.10
C LEU A 33 -0.84 7.79 3.85
N MET A 34 -0.62 8.53 2.76
CA MET A 34 -1.36 8.38 1.52
C MET A 34 -0.41 8.26 0.34
N ALA A 35 -0.77 7.38 -0.60
CA ALA A 35 -0.21 7.34 -1.94
C ALA A 35 -1.12 8.13 -2.88
N MET A 36 -0.57 9.10 -3.60
CA MET A 36 -1.32 10.10 -4.35
C MET A 36 -1.30 9.81 -5.87
N THR A 37 -2.20 10.45 -6.61
CA THR A 37 -2.29 10.36 -8.09
C THR A 37 -1.04 10.87 -8.83
N ASP A 38 -0.27 11.78 -8.23
CA ASP A 38 1.01 12.29 -8.75
C ASP A 38 2.20 11.37 -8.41
N PHE A 39 1.92 10.18 -7.87
CA PHE A 39 2.89 9.18 -7.42
C PHE A 39 3.73 9.63 -6.22
N SER A 40 3.30 10.67 -5.50
CA SER A 40 3.91 11.06 -4.22
C SER A 40 3.34 10.25 -3.05
N LEU A 41 4.09 10.21 -1.95
CA LEU A 41 3.55 9.88 -0.64
C LEU A 41 3.35 11.17 0.16
N LYS A 42 2.20 11.32 0.81
CA LYS A 42 1.90 12.42 1.73
C LYS A 42 1.51 11.87 3.09
N TRP A 43 2.15 12.36 4.14
CA TRP A 43 1.82 12.02 5.52
C TRP A 43 1.26 13.25 6.22
N ILE A 44 0.07 13.13 6.80
CA ILE A 44 -0.71 14.23 7.35
C ILE A 44 -1.08 13.93 8.79
N ASP A 45 -1.01 14.94 9.64
CA ASP A 45 -1.54 14.90 11.00
C ASP A 45 -3.01 15.32 10.98
N LEU A 46 -3.90 14.46 11.51
CA LEU A 46 -5.35 14.67 11.45
C LEU A 46 -5.84 15.75 12.43
N ASN A 47 -5.10 16.02 13.50
CA ASN A 47 -5.48 17.03 14.50
C ASN A 47 -5.21 18.44 13.98
N THR A 48 -4.05 18.63 13.36
CA THR A 48 -3.58 19.91 12.82
C THR A 48 -3.94 20.13 11.36
N GLN A 49 -4.29 19.05 10.65
CA GLN A 49 -4.54 19.02 9.19
C GLN A 49 -3.33 19.47 8.36
N GLN A 50 -2.11 19.29 8.89
CA GLN A 50 -0.87 19.68 8.23
C GLN A 50 -0.14 18.48 7.63
N VAL A 51 0.49 18.70 6.47
CA VAL A 51 1.42 17.75 5.87
C VAL A 51 2.71 17.75 6.69
N ILE A 52 2.99 16.63 7.37
CA ILE A 52 4.18 16.44 8.20
C ILE A 52 5.35 15.80 7.43
N TRP A 53 5.06 15.22 6.26
CA TRP A 53 6.07 14.70 5.35
C TRP A 53 5.50 14.50 3.94
N GLU A 54 6.36 14.70 2.93
CA GLU A 54 6.06 14.43 1.53
C GLU A 54 7.27 13.79 0.84
N LEU A 55 7.02 12.81 -0.03
CA LEU A 55 8.04 12.16 -0.85
C LEU A 55 7.60 12.09 -2.31
N LYS A 56 8.27 12.85 -3.16
CA LYS A 56 8.06 12.88 -4.61
C LYS A 56 9.09 12.02 -5.34
N ASN A 57 8.80 11.71 -6.61
CA ASN A 57 9.72 11.06 -7.55
C ASN A 57 10.27 9.69 -7.10
N HIS A 58 9.64 9.02 -6.14
CA HIS A 58 10.10 7.71 -5.67
C HIS A 58 9.62 6.57 -6.57
N HIS A 59 8.43 6.70 -7.17
CA HIS A 59 7.92 5.85 -8.25
C HIS A 59 7.83 6.64 -9.57
N GLN A 60 7.91 5.94 -10.71
CA GLN A 60 7.75 6.56 -12.05
C GLN A 60 6.35 6.35 -12.66
N LYS A 61 5.51 5.53 -12.03
CA LYS A 61 4.15 5.27 -12.46
C LYS A 61 3.22 5.16 -11.23
N ARG A 62 1.93 4.95 -11.51
CA ARG A 62 0.86 4.82 -10.52
C ARG A 62 1.25 3.87 -9.37
N ILE A 63 1.01 4.33 -8.15
CA ILE A 63 1.09 3.50 -6.95
C ILE A 63 -0.26 2.81 -6.80
N GLN A 64 -0.24 1.48 -6.79
CA GLN A 64 -1.44 0.66 -6.74
C GLN A 64 -1.91 0.42 -5.32
N GLN A 65 -0.96 0.20 -4.40
CA GLN A 65 -1.30 -0.05 -3.00
C GLN A 65 -0.20 0.48 -2.08
N LEU A 66 -0.62 0.99 -0.94
CA LEU A 66 0.19 1.34 0.21
C LEU A 66 -0.29 0.50 1.41
N ILE A 67 0.62 -0.20 2.06
CA ILE A 67 0.37 -0.84 3.37
C ILE A 67 1.42 -0.36 4.37
N VAL A 68 1.04 -0.27 5.64
CA VAL A 68 1.93 0.14 6.73
C VAL A 68 1.82 -0.85 7.87
N GLU A 69 2.95 -1.35 8.35
CA GLU A 69 3.00 -2.23 9.51
C GLU A 69 4.32 -2.01 10.27
N ASN A 70 4.25 -1.88 11.59
CA ASN A 70 5.42 -1.75 12.48
C ASN A 70 6.43 -0.67 12.02
N ASN A 71 5.96 0.54 11.70
CA ASN A 71 6.76 1.66 11.17
C ASN A 71 7.45 1.41 9.83
N VAL A 72 7.06 0.37 9.10
CA VAL A 72 7.53 0.12 7.74
C VAL A 72 6.37 0.29 6.76
N ALA A 73 6.58 1.12 5.74
CA ALA A 73 5.63 1.27 4.64
C ALA A 73 6.11 0.47 3.43
N PHE A 74 5.15 -0.17 2.75
CA PHE A 74 5.37 -0.86 1.49
C PHE A 74 4.46 -0.23 0.44
N THR A 75 5.03 0.11 -0.71
CA THR A 75 4.28 0.57 -1.88
C THR A 75 4.53 -0.35 -3.05
N CYS A 76 3.50 -0.65 -3.83
CA CYS A 76 3.64 -1.36 -5.10
C CYS A 76 3.13 -0.50 -6.25
N SER A 77 3.76 -0.61 -7.42
CA SER A 77 3.50 0.29 -8.54
C SER A 77 3.54 -0.41 -9.90
N ASN A 78 2.85 0.21 -10.86
CA ASN A 78 2.98 -0.10 -12.28
C ASN A 78 4.42 0.10 -12.80
N ASP A 79 5.32 0.78 -12.08
CA ASP A 79 6.74 0.85 -12.46
C ASP A 79 7.50 -0.46 -12.24
N ARG A 80 6.78 -1.52 -11.83
CA ARG A 80 7.26 -2.90 -11.61
C ARG A 80 8.13 -3.04 -10.39
N THR A 81 7.91 -2.17 -9.40
CA THR A 81 8.66 -2.19 -8.16
C THR A 81 7.74 -2.23 -6.96
N ILE A 82 8.23 -2.90 -5.92
CA ILE A 82 7.77 -2.71 -4.55
C ILE A 82 8.87 -1.95 -3.82
N LYS A 83 8.54 -0.84 -3.18
CA LYS A 83 9.47 -0.06 -2.37
C LYS A 83 9.14 -0.19 -0.90
N VAL A 84 10.18 -0.26 -0.08
CA VAL A 84 10.10 -0.43 1.36
C VAL A 84 10.72 0.80 2.02
N PHE A 85 9.96 1.44 2.90
CA PHE A 85 10.37 2.66 3.60
C PHE A 85 10.34 2.44 5.10
N ASP A 86 11.41 2.87 5.76
CA ASP A 86 11.42 3.05 7.20
C ASP A 86 10.81 4.42 7.51
N LEU A 87 9.67 4.43 8.20
CA LEU A 87 8.90 5.65 8.46
C LEU A 87 9.53 6.53 9.54
N GLN A 88 10.36 5.97 10.42
CA GLN A 88 11.05 6.72 11.45
C GLN A 88 12.16 7.60 10.85
N SER A 89 13.00 7.01 10.00
CA SER A 89 14.09 7.68 9.30
C SER A 89 13.65 8.38 8.01
N LYS A 90 12.42 8.10 7.54
CA LYS A 90 11.82 8.63 6.30
C LYS A 90 12.65 8.28 5.05
N LYS A 91 13.29 7.11 5.04
CA LYS A 91 14.17 6.65 3.96
C LYS A 91 13.64 5.39 3.30
N GLN A 92 13.85 5.29 1.99
CA GLN A 92 13.74 4.02 1.28
C GLN A 92 14.86 3.10 1.77
N ILE A 93 14.50 1.97 2.36
CA ILE A 93 15.46 0.98 2.88
C ILE A 93 15.64 -0.22 1.96
N HIS A 94 14.67 -0.48 1.07
CA HIS A 94 14.78 -1.57 0.10
C HIS A 94 13.87 -1.35 -1.12
N GLN A 95 14.14 -2.09 -2.19
CA GLN A 95 13.30 -2.16 -3.37
C GLN A 95 13.36 -3.56 -3.98
N PHE A 96 12.20 -4.16 -4.19
CA PHE A 96 12.04 -5.33 -5.04
C PHE A 96 11.65 -4.89 -6.44
N LYS A 97 12.27 -5.49 -7.46
CA LYS A 97 11.96 -5.23 -8.87
C LYS A 97 11.49 -6.53 -9.50
N ASN A 98 10.52 -6.39 -10.40
CA ASN A 98 9.98 -7.50 -11.16
C ASN A 98 9.88 -7.16 -12.65
N GLU A 99 9.56 -8.16 -13.46
CA GLU A 99 9.40 -7.99 -14.91
C GLU A 99 8.02 -7.41 -15.28
N LYS A 100 7.01 -7.68 -14.46
CA LYS A 100 5.62 -7.25 -14.60
C LYS A 100 5.25 -6.20 -13.56
N GLU A 101 4.20 -5.47 -13.86
CA GLU A 101 3.60 -4.45 -13.00
C GLU A 101 2.98 -5.09 -11.75
N PHE A 102 3.05 -4.41 -10.61
CA PHE A 102 2.38 -4.88 -9.40
C PHE A 102 1.05 -4.17 -9.21
N TYR A 103 0.00 -4.93 -8.92
CA TYR A 103 -1.35 -4.41 -8.67
C TYR A 103 -1.76 -4.49 -7.21
N SER A 104 -1.17 -5.41 -6.45
CA SER A 104 -1.50 -5.62 -5.06
C SER A 104 -0.31 -6.20 -4.28
N ILE A 105 -0.30 -5.94 -2.98
CA ILE A 105 0.64 -6.51 -2.02
C ILE A 105 -0.10 -6.91 -0.74
N ALA A 106 0.32 -8.02 -0.15
CA ALA A 106 -0.13 -8.48 1.15
C ALA A 106 1.08 -8.91 1.99
N LYS A 107 1.06 -8.61 3.28
CA LYS A 107 2.13 -9.00 4.20
C LYS A 107 1.59 -9.94 5.27
N SER A 108 2.40 -10.95 5.61
CA SER A 108 2.16 -11.84 6.74
C SER A 108 3.50 -12.18 7.38
N LYS A 109 3.67 -11.83 8.67
CA LYS A 109 4.93 -12.01 9.40
C LYS A 109 6.12 -11.41 8.62
N HIS A 110 7.06 -12.26 8.19
CA HIS A 110 8.26 -11.93 7.42
C HIS A 110 8.11 -12.20 5.91
N ILE A 111 6.89 -12.48 5.43
CA ILE A 111 6.61 -12.73 4.02
C ILE A 111 5.81 -11.56 3.45
N LEU A 112 6.21 -11.12 2.27
CA LEU A 112 5.45 -10.20 1.43
C LEU A 112 5.05 -10.93 0.15
N ALA A 113 3.78 -10.93 -0.18
CA ALA A 113 3.25 -11.38 -1.47
C ALA A 113 3.03 -10.14 -2.35
N GLY A 114 3.49 -10.19 -3.60
CA GLY A 114 3.25 -9.18 -4.62
C GLY A 114 2.51 -9.77 -5.81
N GLY A 115 1.29 -9.30 -6.04
CA GLY A 115 0.41 -9.71 -7.13
C GLY A 115 0.71 -8.93 -8.40
N SER A 116 0.87 -9.66 -9.50
CA SER A 116 1.05 -9.14 -10.86
C SER A 116 0.21 -9.97 -11.84
N GLU A 117 0.17 -9.61 -13.12
CA GLU A 117 -0.65 -10.35 -14.11
C GLU A 117 -0.28 -11.84 -14.13
N GLY A 118 -1.25 -12.69 -13.80
CA GLY A 118 -1.10 -14.13 -13.84
C GLY A 118 -0.09 -14.72 -12.87
N ARG A 119 0.42 -13.97 -11.86
CA ARG A 119 1.39 -14.50 -10.90
C ARG A 119 1.48 -13.74 -9.57
N ILE A 120 1.91 -14.46 -8.55
CA ILE A 120 2.24 -13.95 -7.22
C ILE A 120 3.71 -14.25 -6.93
N ASP A 121 4.49 -13.21 -6.66
CA ASP A 121 5.87 -13.36 -6.17
C ASP A 121 5.90 -13.21 -4.65
N PHE A 122 6.66 -14.07 -3.98
CA PHE A 122 6.84 -14.06 -2.53
C PHE A 122 8.25 -13.62 -2.16
N TYR A 123 8.35 -12.72 -1.19
CA TYR A 123 9.59 -12.13 -0.71
C TYR A 123 9.77 -12.40 0.79
N ASP A 124 11.00 -12.72 1.18
CA ASP A 124 11.46 -12.74 2.57
C ASP A 124 11.86 -11.33 2.99
N LEU A 125 11.19 -10.79 4.00
CA LEU A 125 11.47 -9.47 4.57
C LEU A 125 12.62 -9.48 5.58
N ASN A 126 12.99 -10.62 6.15
CA ASN A 126 14.18 -10.72 7.00
C ASN A 126 15.44 -10.73 6.16
N ALA A 127 15.44 -11.53 5.08
CA ALA A 127 16.56 -11.62 4.16
C ALA A 127 16.55 -10.51 3.09
N MET A 128 15.44 -9.79 2.94
CA MET A 128 15.16 -8.83 1.87
C MET A 128 15.44 -9.44 0.49
N LYS A 129 14.88 -10.63 0.24
CA LYS A 129 15.11 -11.40 -0.99
C LYS A 129 13.84 -12.04 -1.51
N TRP A 130 13.76 -12.19 -2.83
CA TRP A 130 12.77 -13.05 -3.46
C TRP A 130 12.94 -14.51 -3.00
N ARG A 131 11.83 -15.21 -2.75
CA ARG A 131 11.81 -16.61 -2.33
C ARG A 131 11.22 -17.55 -3.38
N SER A 132 10.05 -17.22 -3.90
CA SER A 132 9.31 -18.12 -4.77
C SER A 132 8.25 -17.38 -5.58
N ARG A 133 7.69 -18.07 -6.57
CA ARG A 133 6.60 -17.59 -7.41
C ARG A 133 5.52 -18.64 -7.51
N PHE A 134 4.28 -18.16 -7.60
CA PHE A 134 3.14 -18.94 -8.05
C PHE A 134 2.61 -18.32 -9.34
N ASP A 135 2.61 -19.09 -10.43
CA ASP A 135 2.03 -18.67 -11.71
C ASP A 135 0.62 -19.28 -11.83
N SER A 136 -0.39 -18.45 -12.10
CA SER A 136 -1.72 -18.95 -12.45
C SER A 136 -1.77 -19.30 -13.93
N SER A 137 -2.50 -20.37 -14.25
CA SER A 137 -2.76 -20.75 -15.65
C SER A 137 -3.66 -19.75 -16.38
N GLN A 138 -4.40 -18.93 -15.64
CA GLN A 138 -5.22 -17.84 -16.12
C GLN A 138 -4.39 -16.55 -16.06
N ASN A 139 -4.22 -15.85 -17.18
CA ASN A 139 -3.44 -14.60 -17.26
C ASN A 139 -4.26 -13.38 -16.78
N ASP A 140 -5.05 -13.58 -15.73
CA ASP A 140 -5.92 -12.53 -15.19
C ASP A 140 -5.15 -11.62 -14.24
N GLU A 141 -5.58 -10.37 -14.16
CA GLU A 141 -5.03 -9.39 -13.22
C GLU A 141 -5.48 -9.72 -11.80
N LEU A 142 -4.51 -9.86 -10.89
CA LEU A 142 -4.79 -10.05 -9.46
C LEU A 142 -5.16 -8.71 -8.82
N SER A 143 -6.46 -8.45 -8.77
CA SER A 143 -7.04 -7.18 -8.30
C SER A 143 -6.83 -6.90 -6.82
N SER A 144 -6.72 -7.95 -5.99
CA SER A 144 -6.44 -7.82 -4.56
C SER A 144 -5.78 -9.07 -4.02
N LEU A 145 -4.89 -8.89 -3.03
CA LEU A 145 -4.35 -9.98 -2.23
C LEU A 145 -4.52 -9.61 -0.76
N ASN A 146 -4.95 -10.58 0.04
CA ASN A 146 -4.93 -10.47 1.49
C ASN A 146 -4.46 -11.78 2.11
N PHE A 147 -3.77 -11.73 3.24
CA PHE A 147 -3.60 -12.94 4.05
C PHE A 147 -4.82 -13.12 4.95
N HIS A 148 -5.25 -14.35 5.14
CA HIS A 148 -6.33 -14.65 6.09
C HIS A 148 -5.93 -14.20 7.51
N PRO A 149 -6.80 -13.50 8.27
CA PRO A 149 -6.41 -12.86 9.53
C PRO A 149 -6.01 -13.85 10.63
N GLN A 150 -6.62 -15.05 10.66
CA GLN A 150 -6.31 -16.11 11.63
C GLN A 150 -5.28 -17.12 11.10
N ASP A 151 -5.47 -17.63 9.88
CA ASP A 151 -4.47 -18.44 9.19
C ASP A 151 -3.52 -17.61 8.33
N GLN A 152 -2.44 -17.17 8.94
CA GLN A 152 -1.41 -16.34 8.31
C GLN A 152 -0.60 -17.05 7.20
N THR A 153 -0.93 -18.31 6.87
CA THR A 153 -0.36 -19.05 5.74
C THR A 153 -1.27 -19.08 4.51
N GLN A 154 -2.53 -18.68 4.65
CA GLN A 154 -3.50 -18.67 3.55
C GLN A 154 -3.62 -17.28 2.93
N LEU A 155 -3.58 -17.24 1.59
CA LEU A 155 -3.84 -16.06 0.80
C LEU A 155 -5.30 -16.10 0.30
N LEU A 156 -5.98 -14.96 0.32
CA LEU A 156 -7.35 -14.72 -0.10
C LEU A 156 -7.42 -13.63 -1.17
#